data_AF-A0A4R3KBN1-F1
#
_entry.id   AF-A0A4R3KBN1-F1
#
_cell.length_a   1.000
_cell.length_b   1.000
_cell.length_c   1.000
_cell.angle_alpha   90.00
_cell.angle_beta   90.00
_cell.angle_gamma   90.00
#
_symmetry.space_group_name_H-M   'P 1'
#
loop_
_entity.id
_entity.type
_entity.pdbx_description
1 polymer ?
#
loop_
_entity_poly.entity_id
_entity_poly.type
_entity_poly.pdbx_seq_one_letter_code
_entity_poly.pdbx_strand_id
1 'polypeptide(L)'
;MYLTKADRENIIMLVGLEGALIELEKEWAAHNRPKEWLKPLRMAKTWLGKTSDAIAEVISEEDKKRTYKMLNKYQVVLMPNEEARKEIQRPEMISLHTDVLGDLAEAVLESQCNGCKKEDFKSCKYRNALMDASIPAFDAETKGCQYKYEG
;
A
#
# COMPACT_ATOMS: atom_id res chain seq x y z
N MET A 1 13.06 -11.05 -27.94
CA MET A 1 12.41 -12.17 -27.21
C MET A 1 10.99 -11.75 -26.83
N TYR A 2 9.99 -12.63 -26.94
CA TYR A 2 8.63 -12.35 -26.45
C TYR A 2 8.55 -12.69 -24.96
N LEU A 3 8.06 -11.77 -24.13
CA LEU A 3 7.82 -12.02 -22.70
C LEU A 3 6.40 -12.54 -22.47
N THR A 4 6.27 -13.61 -21.70
CA THR A 4 4.97 -14.03 -21.16
C THR A 4 4.49 -13.06 -20.07
N LYS A 5 3.25 -13.22 -19.60
CA LYS A 5 2.76 -12.45 -18.44
C LYS A 5 3.60 -12.75 -17.19
N ALA A 6 3.90 -14.03 -16.96
CA ALA A 6 4.70 -14.49 -15.83
C ALA A 6 6.12 -13.91 -15.86
N ASP A 7 6.75 -13.85 -17.04
CA ASP A 7 8.09 -13.23 -17.17
C ASP A 7 8.06 -11.76 -16.78
N ARG A 8 7.03 -11.01 -17.20
CA ARG A 8 6.87 -9.60 -16.82
C ARG A 8 6.67 -9.43 -15.32
N GLU A 9 5.85 -10.28 -14.70
CA GLU A 9 5.63 -10.28 -13.24
C GLU A 9 6.93 -10.61 -12.48
N ASN A 10 7.71 -11.57 -12.95
CA ASN A 10 9.01 -11.92 -12.36
C ASN A 10 10.03 -10.77 -12.51
N ILE A 11 10.06 -10.09 -13.66
CA ILE A 11 10.92 -8.91 -13.87
C ILE A 11 10.49 -7.78 -12.92
N ILE A 12 9.19 -7.53 -12.78
CA ILE A 12 8.67 -6.53 -11.83
C ILE A 12 9.07 -6.88 -10.40
N MET A 13 8.98 -8.15 -10.00
CA MET A 13 9.43 -8.61 -8.69
C MET A 13 10.93 -8.38 -8.49
N LEU A 14 11.77 -8.71 -9.47
CA LEU A 14 13.22 -8.49 -9.40
C LEU A 14 13.57 -7.01 -9.22
N VAL A 15 12.99 -6.13 -10.04
CA VAL A 15 13.19 -4.68 -9.95
C VAL A 15 12.64 -4.12 -8.64
N GLY A 16 11.49 -4.62 -8.19
CA GLY A 16 10.90 -4.23 -6.91
C GLY A 16 11.77 -4.63 -5.71
N LEU A 17 12.34 -5.83 -5.73
CA LEU A 17 13.29 -6.29 -4.70
C LEU A 17 14.56 -5.45 -4.71
N GLU A 18 15.11 -5.14 -5.88
CA GLU A 18 16.26 -4.24 -6.01
C GLU A 18 15.97 -2.88 -5.37
N GLY A 19 14.82 -2.28 -5.67
CA GLY A 19 14.36 -1.05 -5.03
C GLY A 19 14.23 -1.16 -3.52
N ALA A 20 13.67 -2.26 -3.02
CA ALA A 20 13.56 -2.52 -1.58
C ALA A 20 14.94 -2.63 -0.90
N LEU A 21 15.93 -3.27 -1.55
CA LEU A 21 17.29 -3.36 -1.01
C LEU A 21 18.00 -2.00 -1.00
N ILE A 22 17.72 -1.12 -1.97
CA ILE A 22 18.26 0.27 -2.00
C ILE A 22 17.78 1.03 -0.76
N GLU A 23 16.48 1.03 -0.50
CA GLU A 23 15.92 1.75 0.66
C GLU A 23 16.36 1.11 1.98
N LEU A 24 16.42 -0.22 2.07
CA LEU A 24 16.93 -0.93 3.24
C LEU A 24 18.38 -0.56 3.54
N GLU A 25 19.24 -0.52 2.52
CA GLU A 25 20.64 -0.13 2.69
C GLU A 25 20.77 1.30 3.22
N LYS A 26 19.99 2.22 2.65
CA LYS A 26 19.97 3.63 3.06
C LYS A 26 19.53 3.78 4.52
N GLU A 27 18.46 3.10 4.92
CA GLU A 27 17.96 3.10 6.29
C GLU A 27 18.99 2.50 7.27
N TRP A 28 19.55 1.34 6.95
CA TRP A 28 20.50 0.67 7.83
C TRP A 28 21.82 1.42 7.94
N ALA A 29 22.28 2.04 6.86
CA ALA A 29 23.44 2.94 6.90
C ALA A 29 23.16 4.17 7.78
N ALA A 30 21.97 4.79 7.66
CA ALA A 30 21.56 5.91 8.51
C ALA A 30 21.49 5.52 10.00
N HIS A 31 21.11 4.27 10.31
CA HIS A 31 21.07 3.72 11.66
C HIS A 31 22.41 3.12 12.15
N ASN A 32 23.52 3.37 11.45
CA ASN A 32 24.86 2.86 11.81
C ASN A 32 24.90 1.34 12.04
N ARG A 33 24.16 0.56 11.23
CA ARG A 33 24.22 -0.90 11.29
C ARG A 33 25.61 -1.41 10.91
N PRO A 34 26.03 -2.57 11.44
CA PRO A 34 27.36 -3.12 11.19
C PRO A 34 27.66 -3.28 9.69
N LYS A 35 28.93 -3.05 9.30
CA LYS A 35 29.35 -3.18 7.90
C LYS A 35 29.21 -4.62 7.39
N GLU A 36 29.28 -5.58 8.29
CA GLU A 36 29.07 -7.01 8.07
C GLU A 36 27.66 -7.30 7.56
N TRP A 37 26.67 -6.45 7.88
CA TRP A 37 25.29 -6.57 7.37
C TRP A 37 25.13 -5.83 6.04
N LEU A 38 25.74 -4.64 5.93
CA LEU A 38 25.63 -3.80 4.73
C LEU A 38 26.38 -4.38 3.53
N LYS A 39 27.51 -5.08 3.74
CA LYS A 39 28.32 -5.61 2.64
C LYS A 39 27.60 -6.71 1.84
N PRO A 40 27.02 -7.76 2.45
CA PRO A 40 26.19 -8.72 1.72
C PRO A 40 24.98 -8.09 1.03
N LEU A 41 24.32 -7.13 1.69
CA LEU A 41 23.18 -6.40 1.13
C LEU A 41 23.53 -5.66 -0.16
N ARG A 42 24.64 -4.90 -0.15
CA ARG A 42 25.18 -4.23 -1.34
C ARG A 42 25.49 -5.21 -2.47
N MET A 43 26.08 -6.34 -2.13
CA MET A 43 26.41 -7.38 -3.10
C MET A 43 25.15 -7.97 -3.73
N ALA A 44 24.12 -8.28 -2.94
CA ALA A 44 22.83 -8.75 -3.43
C ALA A 44 22.18 -7.73 -4.39
N LYS A 45 22.15 -6.45 -3.99
CA LYS A 45 21.71 -5.36 -4.86
C LYS A 45 22.47 -5.32 -6.19
N THR A 46 23.80 -5.40 -6.16
CA THR A 46 24.61 -5.40 -7.39
C THR A 46 24.28 -6.57 -8.32
N TRP A 47 24.07 -7.77 -7.79
CA TRP A 47 23.73 -8.93 -8.61
C TRP A 47 22.30 -8.86 -9.17
N LEU A 48 21.35 -8.30 -8.42
CA LEU A 48 20.01 -8.01 -8.92
C LEU A 48 20.05 -7.01 -10.08
N GLY A 49 20.75 -5.88 -9.91
CA GLY A 49 20.89 -4.86 -10.97
C GLY A 49 21.51 -5.44 -12.25
N LYS A 50 22.59 -6.24 -12.12
CA LYS A 50 23.19 -6.95 -13.28
C LYS A 50 22.21 -7.88 -13.99
N THR A 51 21.33 -8.54 -13.23
CA THR A 51 20.30 -9.42 -13.80
C THR A 51 19.25 -8.59 -14.54
N SER A 52 18.78 -7.49 -13.95
CA SER A 52 17.87 -6.53 -14.58
C SER A 52 18.45 -5.97 -15.89
N ASP A 53 19.73 -5.57 -15.90
CA ASP A 53 20.43 -5.05 -17.07
C ASP A 53 20.54 -6.09 -18.18
N ALA A 54 20.96 -7.32 -17.85
CA ALA A 54 21.06 -8.42 -18.82
C ALA A 54 19.70 -8.76 -19.46
N ILE A 55 18.62 -8.71 -18.68
CA ILE A 55 17.26 -8.88 -19.20
C ILE A 55 16.91 -7.71 -20.13
N ALA A 56 17.18 -6.47 -19.70
CA ALA A 56 16.91 -5.28 -20.49
C ALA A 56 17.65 -5.27 -21.84
N GLU A 57 18.85 -5.86 -21.93
CA GLU A 57 19.59 -5.96 -23.19
C GLU A 57 18.91 -6.85 -24.25
N VAL A 58 18.14 -7.86 -23.82
CA VAL A 58 17.58 -8.89 -24.73
C VAL A 58 16.08 -8.74 -25.04
N ILE A 59 15.38 -7.89 -24.29
CA ILE A 59 13.94 -7.64 -24.48
C ILE A 59 13.68 -6.47 -25.42
N SER A 60 12.55 -6.52 -26.13
CA SER A 60 12.17 -5.47 -27.08
C SER A 60 11.85 -4.15 -26.36
N GLU A 61 12.08 -3.01 -27.00
CA GLU A 61 11.71 -1.69 -26.45
C GLU A 61 10.21 -1.57 -26.13
N GLU A 62 9.37 -2.27 -26.89
CA GLU A 62 7.94 -2.34 -26.61
C GLU A 62 7.64 -3.10 -25.30
N ASP A 63 8.28 -4.25 -25.10
CA ASP A 63 8.15 -5.03 -23.87
C ASP A 63 8.73 -4.30 -22.66
N LYS A 64 9.83 -3.55 -22.81
CA LYS A 64 10.33 -2.64 -21.76
C LYS A 64 9.25 -1.66 -21.35
N LYS A 65 8.70 -0.90 -22.31
CA LYS A 65 7.66 0.10 -22.03
C LYS A 65 6.43 -0.51 -21.37
N ARG A 66 5.99 -1.68 -21.81
CA ARG A 66 4.86 -2.41 -21.19
C ARG A 66 5.18 -2.82 -19.75
N THR A 67 6.37 -3.37 -19.52
CA THR A 67 6.82 -3.82 -18.19
C THR A 67 7.00 -2.66 -17.22
N TYR A 68 7.62 -1.55 -17.65
CA TYR A 68 7.73 -0.33 -16.83
C TYR A 68 6.38 0.30 -16.50
N LYS A 69 5.43 0.31 -17.44
CA LYS A 69 4.05 0.76 -17.14
C LYS A 69 3.37 -0.11 -16.09
N MET A 70 3.66 -1.41 -16.09
CA MET A 70 3.17 -2.32 -15.06
C MET A 70 3.84 -2.03 -13.72
N LEU A 71 5.16 -1.79 -13.67
CA LEU A 71 5.91 -1.51 -12.44
C LEU A 71 5.21 -0.49 -11.51
N ASN A 72 4.69 0.60 -12.07
CA ASN A 72 3.97 1.65 -11.33
C ASN A 72 2.65 1.19 -10.68
N LYS A 73 2.19 -0.02 -10.98
CA LYS A 73 0.96 -0.63 -10.44
C LYS A 73 1.23 -1.71 -9.39
N TYR A 74 2.50 -2.05 -9.15
CA TYR A 74 2.88 -3.08 -8.19
C TYR A 74 3.69 -2.47 -7.05
N GLN A 75 3.52 -3.05 -5.86
CA GLN A 75 4.32 -2.76 -4.68
C GLN A 75 4.85 -4.08 -4.12
N VAL A 76 6.11 -4.08 -3.68
CA VAL A 76 6.68 -5.22 -2.94
C VAL A 76 6.28 -5.07 -1.47
N VAL A 77 5.57 -6.08 -0.96
CA VAL A 77 5.14 -6.13 0.43
C VAL A 77 5.59 -7.45 1.06
N LEU A 78 6.01 -7.39 2.33
CA LEU A 78 6.21 -8.59 3.14
C LEU A 78 4.88 -8.95 3.78
N MET A 79 4.32 -10.09 3.38
CA MET A 79 3.10 -10.63 3.98
C MET A 79 3.45 -11.78 4.94
N PRO A 80 2.84 -11.84 6.13
CA PRO A 80 2.95 -13.00 7.00
C PRO A 80 2.51 -14.27 6.28
N ASN A 81 3.28 -15.34 6.46
CA ASN A 81 2.92 -16.67 5.98
C ASN A 81 1.73 -17.23 6.77
N GLU A 82 1.14 -18.34 6.32
CA GLU A 82 -0.07 -18.91 6.94
C GLU A 82 0.11 -19.26 8.42
N GLU A 83 1.32 -19.65 8.82
CA GLU A 83 1.65 -19.98 10.20
C GLU A 83 1.68 -18.71 11.08
N ALA A 84 2.35 -17.64 10.63
CA ALA A 84 2.36 -16.35 11.30
C ALA A 84 0.97 -15.68 11.30
N ARG A 85 0.12 -15.93 10.30
CA ARG A 85 -1.29 -15.45 10.28
C ARG A 85 -2.14 -16.05 11.40
N LYS A 86 -1.82 -17.26 11.87
CA LYS A 86 -2.53 -17.91 12.98
C LYS A 86 -2.17 -17.29 14.34
N GLU A 87 -0.95 -16.75 14.47
CA GLU A 87 -0.48 -16.10 15.71
C GLU A 87 -0.83 -14.61 15.76
N ILE A 88 -0.88 -13.94 14.61
CA ILE A 88 -1.26 -12.53 14.51
C ILE A 88 -2.79 -12.45 14.56
N GLN A 89 -3.37 -12.25 15.76
CA GLN A 89 -4.74 -11.74 15.94
C GLN A 89 -4.84 -10.29 15.44
N ARG A 90 -4.65 -10.04 14.14
CA ARG A 90 -5.03 -8.75 13.53
C ARG A 90 -6.34 -8.96 12.77
N PRO A 91 -7.28 -8.00 12.87
CA PRO A 91 -8.49 -8.04 12.07
C PRO A 91 -8.08 -8.17 10.60
N GLU A 92 -8.75 -9.07 9.91
CA GLU A 92 -8.55 -9.37 8.50
C GLU A 92 -8.37 -8.06 7.73
N MET A 93 -7.25 -7.92 7.00
CA MET A 93 -7.17 -6.84 6.02
C MET A 93 -8.18 -7.17 4.92
N ILE A 94 -9.37 -6.55 5.01
CA ILE A 94 -10.40 -6.66 4.00
C ILE A 94 -10.11 -5.58 2.96
N SER A 95 -9.90 -6.00 1.71
CA SER A 95 -9.86 -5.07 0.58
C SER A 95 -11.30 -4.72 0.23
N LEU A 96 -11.68 -3.47 0.43
CA LEU A 96 -12.97 -2.90 0.07
C LEU A 96 -12.76 -1.78 -0.94
N HIS A 97 -13.62 -1.71 -1.95
CA HIS A 97 -13.71 -0.52 -2.78
C HIS A 97 -14.17 0.66 -1.91
N THR A 98 -13.57 1.83 -2.11
CA THR A 98 -13.88 3.05 -1.34
C THR A 98 -15.37 3.38 -1.37
N ASP A 99 -16.04 3.15 -2.51
CA ASP A 99 -17.48 3.39 -2.68
C ASP A 99 -18.30 2.49 -1.74
N VAL A 100 -17.95 1.21 -1.64
CA VAL A 100 -18.63 0.26 -0.73
C VAL A 100 -18.42 0.64 0.74
N LEU A 101 -17.23 1.16 1.08
CA LEU A 101 -16.97 1.66 2.42
C LEU A 101 -17.79 2.93 2.72
N GLY A 102 -18.02 3.77 1.70
CA GLY A 102 -18.93 4.91 1.76
C GLY A 102 -20.39 4.50 2.03
N ASP A 103 -20.90 3.54 1.26
CA ASP A 103 -22.27 3.03 1.45
C ASP A 103 -22.48 2.42 2.86
N LEU A 104 -21.48 1.67 3.35
CA LEU A 104 -21.49 1.14 4.71
C LEU A 104 -21.50 2.24 5.77
N ALA A 105 -20.71 3.30 5.56
CA ALA A 105 -20.67 4.45 6.45
C ALA A 105 -22.04 5.15 6.50
N GLU A 106 -22.68 5.35 5.35
CA GLU A 106 -24.00 5.96 5.25
C GLU A 106 -25.07 5.14 5.99
N ALA A 107 -25.13 3.83 5.75
CA ALA A 107 -26.08 2.93 6.43
C ALA A 107 -25.91 2.90 7.96
N VAL A 108 -24.66 2.95 8.44
CA VAL A 108 -24.36 3.04 9.89
C VAL A 108 -24.80 4.39 10.46
N LEU A 109 -24.58 5.48 9.73
CA LEU A 109 -24.98 6.81 10.17
C LEU A 109 -26.51 6.95 10.20
N GLU A 110 -27.23 6.42 9.21
CA GLU A 110 -28.70 6.43 9.22
C GLU A 110 -29.29 5.66 10.41
N SER A 111 -28.68 4.52 10.77
CA SER A 111 -29.22 3.60 11.78
C SER A 111 -28.78 3.89 13.22
N GLN A 112 -27.58 4.46 13.41
CA GLN A 112 -26.95 4.55 14.74
C GLN A 112 -26.49 5.97 15.10
N CYS A 113 -26.63 6.96 14.21
CA CYS A 113 -26.27 8.34 14.55
C CYS A 113 -27.30 8.93 15.53
N ASN A 114 -26.80 9.49 16.63
CA ASN A 114 -27.63 10.18 17.63
C ASN A 114 -27.73 11.70 17.40
N GLY A 115 -27.39 12.18 16.19
CA GLY A 115 -27.48 13.61 15.83
C GLY A 115 -26.44 14.49 16.53
N CYS A 116 -25.15 14.17 16.40
CA CYS A 116 -24.09 14.99 16.97
C CYS A 116 -24.06 16.41 16.39
N LYS A 117 -23.73 17.40 17.22
CA LYS A 117 -23.51 18.79 16.81
C LYS A 117 -22.02 19.08 16.75
N LYS A 118 -21.65 20.26 16.22
CA LYS A 118 -20.25 20.72 16.11
C LYS A 118 -19.45 20.61 17.41
N GLU A 119 -20.09 20.84 18.55
CA GLU A 119 -19.49 20.70 19.89
C GLU A 119 -19.11 19.25 20.22
N ASP A 120 -19.86 18.27 19.72
CA ASP A 120 -19.74 16.83 19.99
C ASP A 120 -18.84 16.10 18.99
N PHE A 121 -18.30 16.80 17.99
CA PHE A 121 -17.51 16.17 16.93
C PHE A 121 -16.32 15.36 17.46
N LYS A 122 -15.64 15.88 18.48
CA LYS A 122 -14.47 15.19 19.07
C LYS A 122 -14.86 13.89 19.79
N SER A 123 -16.07 13.81 20.36
CA SER A 123 -16.56 12.64 21.08
C SER A 123 -17.37 11.68 20.22
N CYS A 124 -17.71 12.06 18.98
CA CYS A 124 -18.45 11.20 18.06
C CYS A 124 -17.59 10.04 17.53
N LYS A 125 -17.81 8.84 18.07
CA LYS A 125 -17.07 7.63 17.69
C LYS A 125 -17.14 7.30 16.20
N TYR A 126 -18.27 7.54 15.54
CA TYR A 126 -18.45 7.25 14.12
C TYR A 126 -17.67 8.23 13.25
N ARG A 127 -17.76 9.54 13.55
CA ARG A 127 -16.98 10.57 12.88
C ARG A 127 -15.47 10.29 12.95
N ASN A 128 -14.99 9.94 14.15
CA ASN A 128 -13.58 9.62 14.35
C ASN A 128 -13.17 8.39 13.53
N ALA A 129 -13.96 7.32 13.55
CA ALA A 129 -13.69 6.13 12.74
C ALA A 129 -13.65 6.42 11.22
N LEU A 130 -14.56 7.26 10.71
CA LEU A 130 -14.60 7.64 9.29
C LEU A 130 -13.41 8.52 8.90
N MET A 131 -13.00 9.45 9.77
CA MET A 131 -11.78 10.24 9.58
C MET A 131 -10.52 9.38 9.60
N ASP A 132 -10.42 8.44 10.55
CA ASP A 132 -9.28 7.51 10.65
C ASP A 132 -9.19 6.63 9.40
N ALA A 133 -10.35 6.28 8.80
CA ALA A 133 -10.45 5.59 7.52
C ALA A 133 -10.22 6.50 6.29
N SER A 134 -9.87 7.78 6.48
CA SER A 134 -9.67 8.78 5.42
C SER A 134 -10.89 9.02 4.53
N ILE A 135 -12.11 8.81 5.07
CA ILE A 135 -13.36 9.10 4.36
C ILE A 135 -13.66 10.59 4.53
N PRO A 136 -13.82 11.35 3.43
CA PRO A 136 -14.10 12.77 3.50
C PRO A 136 -15.49 13.02 4.09
N ALA A 137 -15.61 14.10 4.87
CA ALA A 137 -16.90 14.63 5.28
C ALA A 137 -17.70 15.12 4.06
N PHE A 138 -19.02 14.99 4.11
CA PHE A 138 -19.91 15.56 3.09
C PHE A 138 -19.95 17.09 3.17
N ASP A 139 -20.12 17.62 4.39
CA ASP A 139 -20.00 19.06 4.67
C ASP A 139 -19.15 19.26 5.93
N ALA A 140 -17.95 19.81 5.77
CA ALA A 140 -17.05 20.07 6.88
C ALA A 140 -17.50 21.25 7.76
N GLU A 141 -18.29 22.18 7.23
CA GLU A 141 -18.65 23.43 7.90
C GLU A 141 -20.03 23.40 8.56
N THR A 142 -20.78 22.32 8.37
CA THR A 142 -22.10 22.14 8.98
C THR A 142 -22.07 22.25 10.50
N LYS A 143 -23.19 22.71 11.07
CA LYS A 143 -23.45 22.69 12.52
C LYS A 143 -23.98 21.34 13.00
N GLY A 144 -24.49 20.52 12.07
CA GLY A 144 -24.98 19.16 12.28
C GLY A 144 -23.90 18.11 12.07
N CYS A 145 -24.27 16.89 11.68
CA CYS A 145 -23.29 15.83 11.41
C CYS A 145 -22.57 16.07 10.07
N GLN A 146 -21.23 16.14 10.08
CA GLN A 146 -20.41 16.37 8.88
C GLN A 146 -20.53 15.29 7.78
N TYR A 147 -21.02 14.11 8.15
CA TYR A 147 -21.15 12.95 7.26
C TYR A 147 -22.60 12.63 6.90
N LYS A 148 -23.56 13.44 7.34
CA LYS A 148 -24.96 13.25 6.95
C LYS A 148 -25.18 13.86 5.57
N TYR A 149 -25.73 13.07 4.66
CA TYR A 149 -26.28 13.57 3.42
C TYR A 149 -27.63 14.26 3.72
N GLU A 150 -27.73 15.55 3.45
CA GLU A 150 -29.02 16.25 3.42
C GLU A 150 -29.46 16.31 1.96
N GLY A 151 -30.28 15.33 1.55
CA GLY A 151 -31.01 15.38 0.29
C GLY A 151 -32.10 16.46 0.30
#